data_AF-A0A7K8QYL1-F1
#
_entry.id   AF-A0A7K8QYL1-F1
#
_cell.length_a   1.000
_cell.length_b   1.000
_cell.length_c   1.000
_cell.angle_alpha   90.00
_cell.angle_beta   90.00
_cell.angle_gamma   90.00
#
_symmetry.space_group_name_H-M   'P 1'
#
loop_
_entity.id
_entity.type
_entity.pdbx_description
1 polymer ?
#
loop_
_entity_poly.entity_id
_entity_poly.type
_entity_poly.pdbx_seq_one_letter_code
_entity_poly.pdbx_strand_id
1 'polypeptide(L)'
;MASHHTDCHYCLQSLRGRKYALRDENAYCVTCYDSLYANSCEECKQPIECNSKDLSYKGRHWHEACFKCAKCSHSLVEKPFAAKDEVLLCTKCYSDEYSSTCFHCQKTIMPGSRKMEFKGSSWHESCFVCQYCRQPLGTKPLITKDNENYCVSCFEKQFAHHCYSCKKVITSGGVICHDQPWHKECFVCAGCKTQLSGQRFISKDEYPYCVDCFSKFYAKKCAACKKPIT
;
A
#
# COMPACT_ATOMS: atom_id res chain seq x y z
N MET A 1 -39.69 -52.73 -1.48
CA MET A 1 -41.10 -52.44 -1.15
C MET A 1 -41.19 -50.94 -0.93
N ALA A 2 -41.90 -50.21 -1.79
CA ALA A 2 -42.02 -48.76 -1.65
C ALA A 2 -42.94 -48.46 -0.46
N SER A 3 -42.39 -47.94 0.63
CA SER A 3 -43.19 -47.38 1.72
C SER A 3 -43.91 -46.16 1.15
N HIS A 4 -45.18 -46.33 0.77
CA HIS A 4 -46.04 -45.22 0.48
C HIS A 4 -46.25 -44.47 1.79
N HIS A 5 -45.50 -43.39 2.02
CA HIS A 5 -45.75 -42.49 3.12
C HIS A 5 -47.08 -41.80 2.85
N THR A 6 -48.16 -42.36 3.40
CA THR A 6 -49.53 -41.89 3.15
C THR A 6 -49.89 -40.70 4.01
N ASP A 7 -49.22 -40.54 5.15
CA ASP A 7 -49.58 -39.60 6.20
C ASP A 7 -48.34 -38.90 6.77
N CYS A 8 -48.54 -37.70 7.31
CA CYS A 8 -47.48 -36.91 7.94
C CYS A 8 -47.08 -37.57 9.26
N HIS A 9 -45.78 -37.78 9.46
CA HIS A 9 -45.22 -38.36 10.69
C HIS A 9 -45.58 -37.55 11.96
N TYR A 10 -45.69 -36.23 11.85
CA TYR A 10 -45.95 -35.36 12.99
C TYR A 10 -47.45 -35.16 13.29
N CYS A 11 -48.23 -34.70 12.30
CA CYS A 11 -49.65 -34.38 12.51
C CYS A 11 -50.62 -35.50 12.11
N LEU A 12 -50.11 -36.61 11.57
CA LEU A 12 -50.87 -37.80 11.13
C LEU A 12 -51.91 -37.52 10.03
N GLN A 13 -51.90 -36.33 9.41
CA GLN A 13 -52.78 -36.01 8.30
C GLN A 13 -52.30 -36.63 6.98
N SER A 14 -53.23 -37.00 6.11
CA SER A 14 -52.90 -37.58 4.81
C SER A 14 -52.10 -36.63 3.91
N LEU A 15 -51.03 -37.17 3.31
CA LEU A 15 -50.15 -36.52 2.34
C LEU A 15 -50.57 -36.79 0.89
N ARG A 16 -51.61 -37.62 0.66
CA ARG A 16 -52.08 -37.94 -0.69
C ARG A 16 -52.46 -36.67 -1.45
N GLY A 17 -51.82 -36.45 -2.59
CA GLY A 17 -52.06 -35.27 -3.44
C GLY A 17 -51.54 -33.95 -2.87
N ARG A 18 -50.81 -33.96 -1.75
CA ARG A 18 -50.21 -32.77 -1.13
C ARG A 18 -48.69 -32.80 -1.27
N LYS A 19 -48.05 -31.63 -1.31
CA LYS A 19 -46.60 -31.53 -1.21
C LYS A 19 -46.16 -31.95 0.21
N TYR A 20 -45.03 -32.64 0.30
CA TYR A 20 -44.45 -33.09 1.56
C TYR A 20 -42.92 -33.09 1.45
N ALA A 21 -42.25 -33.04 2.59
CA ALA A 21 -40.80 -33.10 2.72
C ALA A 21 -40.39 -34.37 3.46
N LEU A 22 -39.27 -34.97 3.06
CA LEU A 22 -38.70 -36.16 3.68
C LEU A 22 -37.52 -35.77 4.56
N ARG A 23 -37.45 -36.34 5.77
CA ARG A 23 -36.31 -36.22 6.67
C ARG A 23 -36.21 -37.45 7.56
N ASP A 24 -35.01 -38.02 7.65
CA ASP A 24 -34.71 -39.20 8.47
C ASP A 24 -35.74 -40.33 8.24
N GLU A 25 -35.98 -40.68 6.96
CA GLU A 25 -36.95 -41.69 6.50
C GLU A 25 -38.44 -41.39 6.81
N ASN A 26 -38.74 -40.24 7.41
CA ASN A 26 -40.09 -39.82 7.76
C ASN A 26 -40.60 -38.74 6.80
N ALA A 27 -41.90 -38.79 6.49
CA ALA A 27 -42.57 -37.80 5.64
C ALA A 27 -43.34 -36.78 6.49
N TYR A 28 -43.15 -35.50 6.20
CA TYR A 28 -43.79 -34.39 6.89
C TYR A 28 -44.58 -33.55 5.89
N CYS A 29 -45.79 -33.11 6.25
CA CYS A 29 -46.44 -32.08 5.45
C CYS A 29 -45.61 -30.78 5.52
N VAL A 30 -45.69 -29.94 4.49
CA VAL A 30 -44.89 -28.69 4.40
C VAL A 30 -45.00 -27.86 5.68
N THR A 31 -46.21 -27.65 6.20
CA THR A 31 -46.43 -26.88 7.44
C THR A 31 -45.73 -27.47 8.66
N CYS A 32 -45.76 -28.79 8.83
CA CYS A 32 -45.09 -29.45 9.96
C CYS A 32 -43.58 -29.45 9.78
N TYR A 33 -43.09 -29.67 8.55
CA TYR A 33 -41.66 -29.59 8.28
C TYR A 33 -41.14 -28.19 8.57
N ASP A 34 -41.81 -27.16 8.05
CA ASP A 34 -41.40 -25.77 8.23
C ASP A 34 -41.41 -25.38 9.71
N SER A 35 -42.45 -25.77 10.45
CA SER A 35 -42.53 -25.49 11.88
C SER A 35 -41.44 -26.15 12.73
N LEU A 36 -40.94 -27.31 12.31
CA LEU A 36 -39.96 -28.08 13.07
C LEU A 36 -38.51 -27.80 12.65
N TYR A 37 -38.32 -27.46 11.37
CA TYR A 37 -37.02 -27.56 10.72
C TYR A 37 -36.67 -26.40 9.78
N ALA A 38 -37.58 -25.47 9.49
CA ALA A 38 -37.25 -24.33 8.64
C ALA A 38 -36.14 -23.47 9.27
N ASN A 39 -35.19 -23.06 8.44
CA ASN A 39 -34.24 -22.04 8.83
C ASN A 39 -34.94 -20.68 8.93
N SER A 40 -34.53 -19.86 9.88
CA SER A 40 -35.05 -18.50 10.01
C SER A 40 -34.28 -17.55 9.11
N CYS A 41 -34.99 -16.74 8.32
CA CYS A 41 -34.35 -15.74 7.47
C CYS A 41 -33.69 -14.65 8.31
N GLU A 42 -32.44 -14.33 7.99
CA GLU A 42 -31.66 -13.38 8.77
C GLU A 42 -32.11 -11.93 8.60
N GLU A 43 -32.77 -11.58 7.49
CA GLU A 43 -33.31 -10.24 7.29
C GLU A 43 -34.67 -10.04 7.96
N CYS A 44 -35.66 -10.87 7.63
CA CYS A 44 -37.05 -10.67 8.06
C CYS A 44 -37.45 -11.48 9.31
N LYS A 45 -36.58 -12.38 9.77
CA LYS A 45 -36.78 -13.29 10.89
C LYS A 45 -37.95 -14.27 10.75
N GLN A 46 -38.53 -14.39 9.55
CA GLN A 46 -39.56 -15.37 9.22
C GLN A 46 -38.94 -16.70 8.78
N PRO A 47 -39.61 -17.85 8.99
CA PRO A 47 -39.14 -19.14 8.50
C PRO A 47 -39.04 -19.15 6.97
N ILE A 48 -38.02 -19.81 6.45
CA ILE A 48 -37.84 -20.08 5.02
C ILE A 48 -38.54 -21.41 4.74
N GLU A 49 -39.66 -21.34 4.02
CA GLU A 49 -40.44 -22.51 3.64
C GLU A 49 -39.57 -23.54 2.91
N CYS A 50 -39.74 -24.83 3.21
CA CYS A 50 -38.98 -25.92 2.60
C CYS A 50 -39.20 -26.05 1.09
N ASN A 51 -40.24 -25.40 0.57
CA ASN A 51 -40.58 -25.34 -0.84
C ASN A 51 -39.86 -24.19 -1.58
N SER A 52 -39.16 -23.32 -0.85
CA SER A 52 -38.50 -22.11 -1.34
C SER A 52 -36.98 -22.27 -1.37
N LYS A 53 -36.30 -21.45 -2.16
CA LYS A 53 -34.83 -21.48 -2.27
C LYS A 53 -34.24 -20.87 -1.00
N ASP A 54 -33.66 -21.72 -0.16
CA ASP A 54 -32.88 -21.32 1.01
C ASP A 54 -31.46 -20.93 0.60
N LEU A 55 -31.17 -19.63 0.63
CA LEU A 55 -29.83 -19.11 0.36
C LEU A 55 -29.05 -19.06 1.66
N SER A 56 -27.94 -19.79 1.72
CA SER A 56 -27.09 -19.85 2.91
C SER A 56 -25.69 -19.28 2.69
N TYR A 57 -25.18 -18.59 3.70
CA TYR A 57 -23.80 -18.08 3.75
C TYR A 57 -23.31 -18.05 5.20
N LYS A 58 -22.17 -18.69 5.49
CA LYS A 58 -21.57 -18.79 6.83
C LYS A 58 -22.57 -19.24 7.93
N GLY A 59 -23.46 -20.18 7.61
CA GLY A 59 -24.46 -20.71 8.56
C GLY A 59 -25.65 -19.79 8.83
N ARG A 60 -25.77 -18.68 8.11
CA ARG A 60 -26.96 -17.83 8.08
C ARG A 60 -27.77 -18.11 6.83
N HIS A 61 -29.06 -17.80 6.89
CA HIS A 61 -30.04 -18.17 5.88
C HIS A 61 -30.89 -16.97 5.45
N TRP A 62 -31.26 -16.89 4.17
CA TRP A 62 -32.10 -15.83 3.64
C TRP A 62 -33.10 -16.36 2.63
N HIS A 63 -34.29 -15.76 2.60
CA HIS A 63 -35.14 -15.83 1.41
C HIS A 63 -34.40 -15.21 0.22
N GLU A 64 -34.71 -15.69 -0.99
CA GLU A 64 -34.18 -15.11 -2.23
C GLU A 64 -34.41 -13.59 -2.34
N ALA A 65 -35.60 -13.13 -1.95
CA ALA A 65 -35.95 -11.70 -1.91
C ALA A 65 -35.23 -10.91 -0.81
N CYS A 66 -34.75 -11.59 0.22
CA CYS A 66 -34.05 -11.01 1.36
C CYS A 66 -32.52 -11.02 1.20
N PHE A 67 -32.00 -11.76 0.22
CA PHE A 67 -30.57 -11.81 -0.06
C PHE A 67 -30.13 -10.61 -0.90
N LYS A 68 -30.09 -9.43 -0.27
CA LYS A 68 -29.85 -8.14 -0.93
C LYS A 68 -28.77 -7.30 -0.24
N CYS A 69 -28.24 -6.34 -0.97
CA CYS A 69 -27.25 -5.39 -0.46
C CYS A 69 -27.88 -4.48 0.61
N ALA A 70 -27.27 -4.41 1.79
CA ALA A 70 -27.76 -3.59 2.90
C ALA A 70 -27.82 -2.08 2.58
N LYS A 71 -27.01 -1.60 1.61
CA LYS A 71 -26.94 -0.18 1.24
C LYS A 71 -27.89 0.22 0.10
N CYS A 72 -27.94 -0.58 -0.96
CA CYS A 72 -28.71 -0.24 -2.17
C CYS A 72 -29.92 -1.15 -2.42
N SER A 73 -30.18 -2.11 -1.53
CA SER A 73 -31.28 -3.08 -1.62
C SER A 73 -31.35 -3.93 -2.90
N HIS A 74 -30.30 -3.91 -3.74
CA HIS A 74 -30.25 -4.75 -4.93
C HIS A 74 -29.99 -6.21 -4.54
N SER A 75 -30.69 -7.13 -5.21
CA SER A 75 -30.50 -8.57 -5.05
C SER A 75 -29.04 -8.97 -5.34
N LEU A 76 -28.48 -9.76 -4.42
CA LEU A 76 -27.14 -10.36 -4.46
C LEU A 76 -27.15 -11.82 -4.91
N VAL A 77 -28.33 -12.35 -5.25
CA VAL A 77 -28.52 -13.74 -5.69
C VAL A 77 -27.64 -13.98 -6.91
N GLU A 78 -26.78 -14.99 -6.84
CA GLU A 78 -25.85 -15.39 -7.91
C GLU A 78 -24.89 -14.28 -8.38
N LYS A 79 -24.72 -13.22 -7.58
CA LYS A 79 -23.79 -12.12 -7.86
C LYS A 79 -22.65 -12.10 -6.84
N PRO A 80 -21.45 -11.64 -7.23
CA PRO A 80 -20.39 -11.38 -6.28
C PRO A 80 -20.83 -10.36 -5.22
N PHE A 81 -20.50 -10.63 -3.96
CA PHE A 81 -20.79 -9.77 -2.82
C PHE A 81 -19.63 -9.79 -1.83
N ALA A 82 -19.61 -8.80 -0.94
CA ALA A 82 -18.72 -8.75 0.21
C ALA A 82 -19.55 -8.88 1.49
N ALA A 83 -19.06 -9.67 2.44
CA ALA A 83 -19.61 -9.75 3.79
C ALA A 83 -18.60 -9.16 4.76
N LYS A 84 -18.92 -7.99 5.32
CA LYS A 84 -18.08 -7.31 6.32
C LYS A 84 -18.91 -7.11 7.58
N ASP A 85 -18.38 -7.59 8.71
CA ASP A 85 -19.07 -7.54 10.00
C ASP A 85 -20.52 -8.08 9.89
N GLU A 86 -20.68 -9.16 9.14
CA GLU A 86 -21.95 -9.86 8.88
C GLU A 86 -22.97 -9.06 8.03
N VAL A 87 -22.60 -7.88 7.54
CA VAL A 87 -23.38 -7.08 6.61
C VAL A 87 -23.05 -7.46 5.16
N LEU A 88 -24.08 -7.81 4.38
CA LEU A 88 -23.95 -8.12 2.96
C LEU A 88 -23.99 -6.85 2.11
N LEU A 89 -22.94 -6.63 1.31
CA LEU A 89 -22.82 -5.49 0.40
C LEU A 89 -22.52 -5.98 -1.02
N CYS A 90 -23.11 -5.35 -2.03
CA CYS A 90 -22.68 -5.56 -3.41
C CYS A 90 -21.25 -5.02 -3.61
N THR A 91 -20.53 -5.54 -4.59
CA THR A 91 -19.15 -5.12 -4.89
C THR A 91 -18.99 -3.62 -5.09
N LYS A 92 -19.98 -2.97 -5.73
CA LYS A 92 -19.99 -1.51 -5.91
C LYS A 92 -20.08 -0.76 -4.58
N CYS A 93 -21.11 -1.04 -3.78
CA CYS A 93 -21.26 -0.38 -2.48
C CYS A 93 -20.10 -0.66 -1.53
N TYR A 94 -19.52 -1.87 -1.58
CA TYR A 94 -18.33 -2.20 -0.80
C TYR A 94 -17.10 -1.40 -1.27
N SER A 95 -16.90 -1.27 -2.58
CA SER A 95 -15.82 -0.44 -3.15
C SER A 95 -15.98 1.04 -2.81
N ASP A 96 -17.19 1.57 -2.92
CA ASP A 96 -17.47 3.00 -2.66
C ASP A 96 -17.15 3.38 -1.20
N GLU A 97 -17.36 2.48 -0.26
CA GLU A 97 -17.11 2.72 1.17
C GLU A 97 -15.66 2.45 1.61
N TYR A 98 -15.00 1.43 1.04
CA TYR A 98 -13.76 0.90 1.60
C TYR A 98 -12.56 0.97 0.68
N SER A 99 -12.71 1.55 -0.52
CA SER A 99 -11.58 1.68 -1.43
C SER A 99 -10.63 2.79 -1.00
N SER A 100 -9.39 2.71 -1.48
CA SER A 100 -8.38 3.75 -1.31
C SER A 100 -7.91 4.20 -2.68
N THR A 101 -7.46 5.45 -2.84
CA THR A 101 -6.89 5.92 -4.10
C THR A 101 -5.37 5.72 -4.10
N CYS A 102 -4.83 5.17 -5.18
CA CYS A 102 -3.38 5.03 -5.35
C CYS A 102 -2.73 6.39 -5.62
N PHE A 103 -1.73 6.76 -4.81
CA PHE A 103 -1.05 8.04 -4.93
C PHE A 103 -0.29 8.22 -6.24
N HIS A 104 0.23 7.15 -6.85
CA HIS A 104 0.95 7.23 -8.13
C HIS A 104 0.01 7.41 -9.32
N CYS A 105 -0.93 6.47 -9.50
CA CYS A 105 -1.72 6.38 -10.73
C CYS A 105 -3.11 7.01 -10.59
N GLN A 106 -3.47 7.47 -9.39
CA GLN A 106 -4.77 8.07 -9.06
C GLN A 106 -5.98 7.15 -9.30
N LYS A 107 -5.75 5.84 -9.50
CA LYS A 107 -6.81 4.84 -9.64
C LYS A 107 -7.16 4.21 -8.30
N THR A 108 -8.39 3.74 -8.20
CA THR A 108 -8.90 2.99 -7.06
C THR A 108 -8.08 1.71 -6.80
N ILE A 109 -7.72 1.51 -5.54
CA ILE A 109 -7.21 0.27 -4.98
C ILE A 109 -8.41 -0.48 -4.43
N MET A 110 -8.70 -1.63 -5.03
CA MET A 110 -9.87 -2.42 -4.65
C MET A 110 -9.75 -2.92 -3.22
N PRO A 111 -10.82 -2.84 -2.41
CA PRO A 111 -10.82 -3.44 -1.08
C PRO A 111 -10.43 -4.93 -1.12
N GLY A 112 -9.61 -5.38 -0.17
CA GLY A 112 -9.12 -6.77 -0.11
C GLY A 112 -7.94 -7.07 -1.05
N SER A 113 -7.58 -6.17 -1.97
CA SER A 113 -6.31 -6.26 -2.69
C SER A 113 -5.13 -5.86 -1.78
N ARG A 114 -3.96 -6.44 -2.03
CA ARG A 114 -2.75 -6.03 -1.30
C ARG A 114 -2.38 -4.60 -1.72
N LYS A 115 -2.09 -3.76 -0.72
CA LYS A 115 -1.71 -2.37 -0.90
C LYS A 115 -0.47 -2.05 -0.07
N MET A 116 0.27 -1.04 -0.51
CA MET A 116 1.38 -0.47 0.24
C MET A 116 0.94 0.84 0.88
N GLU A 117 1.35 1.06 2.12
CA GLU A 117 1.14 2.32 2.84
C GLU A 117 2.49 2.96 3.12
N PHE A 118 2.62 4.22 2.74
CA PHE A 118 3.86 4.97 2.95
C PHE A 118 3.54 6.45 3.12
N LYS A 119 4.00 7.04 4.24
CA LYS A 119 3.77 8.45 4.61
C LYS A 119 2.29 8.87 4.54
N GLY A 120 1.38 8.02 4.99
CA GLY A 120 -0.07 8.27 4.99
C GLY A 120 -0.76 8.09 3.63
N SER A 121 -0.01 7.79 2.57
CA SER A 121 -0.55 7.53 1.24
C SER A 121 -0.66 6.04 0.95
N SER A 122 -1.69 5.64 0.20
CA SER A 122 -1.89 4.28 -0.28
C SER A 122 -1.40 4.11 -1.73
N TRP A 123 -0.86 2.94 -2.04
CA TRP A 123 -0.29 2.62 -3.35
C TRP A 123 -0.66 1.20 -3.76
N HIS A 124 -0.87 0.96 -5.05
CA HIS A 124 -0.81 -0.41 -5.57
C HIS A 124 0.60 -0.97 -5.34
N GLU A 125 0.73 -2.27 -5.04
CA GLU A 125 2.05 -2.92 -4.94
C GLU A 125 2.88 -2.72 -6.22
N SER A 126 2.23 -2.76 -7.39
CA SER A 126 2.87 -2.53 -8.70
C SER A 126 3.25 -1.07 -8.95
N CYS A 127 2.65 -0.12 -8.22
CA CYS A 127 3.00 1.30 -8.30
C CYS A 127 4.04 1.70 -7.26
N PHE A 128 4.26 0.89 -6.21
CA PHE A 128 5.24 1.16 -5.16
C PHE A 128 6.64 0.66 -5.55
N VAL A 129 7.16 1.24 -6.62
CA VAL A 129 8.41 0.86 -7.27
C VAL A 129 9.39 2.03 -7.34
N CYS A 130 10.67 1.73 -7.55
CA CYS A 130 11.67 2.75 -7.83
C CYS A 130 11.36 3.44 -9.16
N GLN A 131 11.32 4.77 -9.18
CA GLN A 131 11.03 5.53 -10.39
C GLN A 131 12.06 5.29 -11.51
N TYR A 132 13.32 5.00 -11.15
CA TYR A 132 14.38 4.76 -12.12
C TYR A 132 14.42 3.30 -12.61
N CYS A 133 14.60 2.33 -11.71
CA CYS A 133 14.80 0.93 -12.09
C CYS A 133 13.53 0.09 -12.11
N ARG A 134 12.37 0.67 -11.71
CA ARG A 134 11.06 0.00 -11.61
C ARG A 134 10.99 -1.22 -10.68
N GLN A 135 12.03 -1.47 -9.91
CA GLN A 135 12.04 -2.57 -8.94
C GLN A 135 11.10 -2.27 -7.76
N PRO A 136 10.37 -3.27 -7.24
CA PRO A 136 9.55 -3.11 -6.05
C PRO A 136 10.36 -2.64 -4.85
N LEU A 137 9.88 -1.58 -4.19
CA LEU A 137 10.53 -1.02 -3.01
C LEU A 137 10.18 -1.84 -1.76
N GLY A 138 8.92 -2.27 -1.63
CA GLY A 138 8.46 -3.07 -0.49
C GLY A 138 8.79 -2.37 0.84
N THR A 139 9.51 -3.06 1.72
CA THR A 139 10.01 -2.54 3.00
C THR A 139 11.46 -2.03 2.94
N LYS A 140 12.09 -2.02 1.76
CA LYS A 140 13.49 -1.61 1.60
C LYS A 140 13.64 -0.11 1.86
N PRO A 141 14.81 0.34 2.35
CA PRO A 141 15.12 1.77 2.42
C PRO A 141 14.92 2.45 1.06
N LEU A 142 14.23 3.58 1.09
CA LEU A 142 13.90 4.36 -0.10
C LEU A 142 14.03 5.86 0.21
N ILE A 143 14.23 6.65 -0.83
CA ILE A 143 14.32 8.10 -0.75
C ILE A 143 13.22 8.68 -1.63
N THR A 144 12.40 9.58 -1.08
CA THR A 144 11.38 10.30 -1.85
C THR A 144 11.93 11.66 -2.26
N LYS A 145 11.81 11.99 -3.54
CA LYS A 145 12.16 13.30 -4.08
C LYS A 145 11.13 13.68 -5.14
N ASP A 146 10.59 14.89 -5.06
CA ASP A 146 9.59 15.42 -6.01
C ASP A 146 8.37 14.48 -6.21
N ASN A 147 7.86 13.92 -5.12
CA ASN A 147 6.78 12.90 -5.07
C ASN A 147 7.10 11.55 -5.75
N GLU A 148 8.34 11.34 -6.18
CA GLU A 148 8.80 10.08 -6.74
C GLU A 148 9.65 9.30 -5.74
N ASN A 149 9.49 7.98 -5.72
CA ASN A 149 10.25 7.11 -4.82
C ASN A 149 11.42 6.46 -5.55
N TYR A 150 12.60 6.50 -4.96
CA TYR A 150 13.82 5.91 -5.50
C TYR A 150 14.38 4.89 -4.50
N CYS A 151 14.91 3.77 -4.99
CA CYS A 151 15.78 2.96 -4.15
C CYS A 151 17.09 3.73 -3.88
N VAL A 152 17.72 3.49 -2.74
CA VAL A 152 18.94 4.21 -2.32
C VAL A 152 20.01 4.18 -3.41
N SER A 153 20.27 3.01 -4.01
CA SER A 153 21.30 2.87 -5.05
C SER A 153 21.01 3.65 -6.33
N CYS A 154 19.74 3.74 -6.76
CA CYS A 154 19.38 4.58 -7.91
C CYS A 154 19.43 6.06 -7.54
N PHE A 155 19.00 6.43 -6.34
CA PHE A 155 19.07 7.81 -5.89
C PHE A 155 20.52 8.31 -5.83
N GLU A 156 21.42 7.54 -5.22
CA GLU A 156 22.85 7.86 -5.19
C GLU A 156 23.43 7.96 -6.61
N LYS A 157 23.14 7.00 -7.50
CA LYS A 157 23.65 7.06 -8.88
C LYS A 157 23.17 8.26 -9.67
N GLN A 158 21.95 8.74 -9.43
CA GLN A 158 21.35 9.83 -10.19
C GLN A 158 21.62 11.21 -9.56
N PHE A 159 21.79 11.28 -8.24
CA PHE A 159 21.80 12.55 -7.50
C PHE A 159 23.01 12.76 -6.59
N ALA A 160 23.93 11.79 -6.49
CA ALA A 160 25.15 11.98 -5.71
C ALA A 160 26.05 13.06 -6.32
N HIS A 161 26.38 14.06 -5.51
CA HIS A 161 27.50 14.93 -5.78
C HIS A 161 28.81 14.16 -5.53
N HIS A 162 29.67 14.10 -6.54
CA HIS A 162 30.96 13.42 -6.45
C HIS A 162 32.03 14.44 -6.10
N CYS A 163 32.81 14.18 -5.05
CA CYS A 163 33.87 15.08 -4.64
C CYS A 163 34.88 15.28 -5.77
N TYR A 164 35.15 16.54 -6.10
CA TYR A 164 36.07 16.89 -7.16
C TYR A 164 37.48 16.35 -6.92
N SER A 165 37.93 16.30 -5.66
CA SER A 165 39.24 15.76 -5.27
C SER A 165 39.31 14.22 -5.36
N CYS A 166 38.48 13.52 -4.59
CA CYS A 166 38.64 12.07 -4.40
C CYS A 166 37.73 11.22 -5.30
N LYS A 167 36.83 11.86 -6.06
CA LYS A 167 35.82 11.26 -6.94
C LYS A 167 34.79 10.36 -6.24
N LYS A 168 34.78 10.30 -4.90
CA LYS A 168 33.78 9.55 -4.12
C LYS A 168 32.53 10.39 -3.87
N VAL A 169 31.40 9.73 -3.69
CA VAL A 169 30.10 10.37 -3.35
C VAL A 169 30.20 11.14 -2.03
N ILE A 170 29.64 12.34 -2.01
CA ILE A 170 29.44 13.15 -0.81
C ILE A 170 28.09 12.79 -0.22
N THR A 171 28.09 11.94 0.81
CA THR A 171 26.88 11.41 1.44
C THR A 171 26.29 12.33 2.51
N SER A 172 27.09 13.25 3.07
CA SER A 172 26.62 14.22 4.08
C SER A 172 27.57 15.42 4.14
N GLY A 173 26.99 16.63 4.17
CA GLY A 173 27.67 17.87 4.53
C GLY A 173 29.01 18.11 3.82
N GLY A 174 28.95 18.49 2.53
CA GLY A 174 30.11 18.94 1.75
C GLY A 174 30.29 20.46 1.73
N VAL A 175 31.29 20.91 0.98
CA VAL A 175 31.48 22.33 0.62
C VAL A 175 31.46 22.48 -0.90
N ILE A 176 30.95 23.62 -1.38
CA ILE A 176 31.03 23.99 -2.80
C ILE A 176 32.15 25.02 -2.95
N CYS A 177 33.09 24.75 -3.86
CA CYS A 177 34.15 25.68 -4.23
C CYS A 177 34.28 25.68 -5.75
N HIS A 178 34.18 26.86 -6.38
CA HIS A 178 34.15 27.02 -7.85
C HIS A 178 33.10 26.14 -8.52
N ASP A 179 31.88 26.10 -7.97
CA ASP A 179 30.77 25.25 -8.41
C ASP A 179 31.05 23.73 -8.38
N GLN A 180 32.20 23.32 -7.85
CA GLN A 180 32.58 21.94 -7.68
C GLN A 180 32.34 21.50 -6.22
N PRO A 181 31.74 20.32 -6.00
CA PRO A 181 31.48 19.83 -4.66
C PRO A 181 32.70 19.08 -4.09
N TRP A 182 32.98 19.26 -2.80
CA TRP A 182 34.08 18.62 -2.09
C TRP A 182 33.62 18.06 -0.75
N HIS A 183 34.19 16.93 -0.31
CA HIS A 183 34.12 16.58 1.11
C HIS A 183 34.82 17.64 1.94
N LYS A 184 34.35 17.89 3.17
CA LYS A 184 35.02 18.82 4.09
C LYS A 184 36.46 18.39 4.35
N GLU A 185 36.70 17.09 4.47
CA GLU A 185 38.05 16.55 4.69
C GLU A 185 38.94 16.60 3.44
N CYS A 186 38.34 16.58 2.24
CA CYS A 186 39.08 16.73 0.99
C CYS A 186 39.33 18.19 0.61
N PHE A 187 38.61 19.14 1.23
CA PHE A 187 38.81 20.56 1.00
C PHE A 187 39.98 21.10 1.85
N VAL A 188 41.19 20.84 1.37
CA VAL A 188 42.45 21.13 2.07
C VAL A 188 43.34 22.07 1.28
N CYS A 189 44.18 22.83 1.98
CA CYS A 189 45.17 23.70 1.37
C CYS A 189 46.14 22.89 0.49
N ALA A 190 46.32 23.28 -0.76
CA ALA A 190 47.23 22.62 -1.69
C ALA A 190 48.69 22.60 -1.18
N GLY A 191 49.12 23.67 -0.49
CA GLY A 191 50.45 23.81 0.11
C GLY A 191 50.70 22.99 1.39
N CYS A 192 49.88 23.14 2.44
CA CYS A 192 50.12 22.51 3.75
C CYS A 192 49.16 21.36 4.12
N LYS A 193 48.17 21.06 3.27
CA LYS A 193 47.12 20.04 3.50
C LYS A 193 46.20 20.27 4.71
N THR A 194 46.24 21.44 5.35
CA THR A 194 45.29 21.81 6.40
C THR A 194 43.87 21.96 5.84
N GLN A 195 42.87 21.49 6.58
CA GLN A 195 41.45 21.64 6.23
C GLN A 195 41.04 23.11 6.16
N LEU A 196 40.35 23.47 5.06
CA LEU A 196 39.91 24.85 4.79
C LEU A 196 38.40 25.04 5.00
N SER A 197 37.66 23.98 5.33
CA SER A 197 36.22 24.08 5.61
C SER A 197 35.98 25.03 6.79
N GLY A 198 35.18 26.08 6.57
CA GLY A 198 34.90 27.11 7.58
C GLY A 198 36.05 28.10 7.84
N GLN A 199 37.14 28.04 7.07
CA GLN A 199 38.27 28.96 7.19
C GLN A 199 38.37 29.91 5.98
N ARG A 200 39.10 31.03 6.15
CA ARG A 200 39.44 31.91 5.03
C ARG A 200 40.49 31.23 4.15
N PHE A 201 40.27 31.24 2.84
CA PHE A 201 41.18 30.68 1.86
C PHE A 201 41.26 31.58 0.62
N ILE A 202 42.27 31.35 -0.20
CA ILE A 202 42.47 32.01 -1.49
C ILE A 202 42.63 30.92 -2.53
N SER A 203 41.83 30.97 -3.60
CA SER A 203 41.94 30.05 -4.71
C SER A 203 42.90 30.58 -5.76
N LYS A 204 43.80 29.72 -6.24
CA LYS A 204 44.70 30.03 -7.34
C LYS A 204 44.86 28.81 -8.24
N ASP A 205 44.72 29.02 -9.55
CA ASP A 205 44.85 27.96 -10.57
C ASP A 205 43.96 26.74 -10.23
N GLU A 206 42.72 26.99 -9.81
CA GLU A 206 41.73 26.01 -9.30
C GLU A 206 42.04 25.33 -7.96
N TYR A 207 43.23 25.56 -7.38
CA TYR A 207 43.61 24.99 -6.09
C TYR A 207 43.37 25.94 -4.92
N PRO A 208 42.73 25.49 -3.82
CA PRO A 208 42.54 26.31 -2.63
C PRO A 208 43.82 26.34 -1.77
N TYR A 209 44.21 27.53 -1.30
CA TYR A 209 45.34 27.75 -0.40
C TYR A 209 44.87 28.46 0.87
N CYS A 210 45.43 28.10 2.04
CA CYS A 210 45.28 28.94 3.22
C CYS A 210 45.99 30.28 3.01
N VAL A 211 45.57 31.31 3.75
CA VAL A 211 46.13 32.67 3.65
C VAL A 211 47.64 32.69 3.83
N ASP A 212 48.17 31.88 4.74
CA ASP A 212 49.61 31.81 5.04
C ASP A 212 50.40 31.18 3.89
N CYS A 213 49.91 30.06 3.35
CA CYS A 213 50.55 29.40 2.20
C CYS A 213 50.48 30.31 0.98
N PHE A 214 49.33 30.91 0.70
CA PHE A 214 49.20 31.81 -0.43
C PHE A 214 50.17 32.99 -0.33
N SER A 215 50.25 33.63 0.84
CA SER A 215 51.19 34.73 1.11
C SER A 215 52.64 34.27 0.95
N LYS A 216 53.00 33.09 1.47
CA LYS A 216 54.35 32.55 1.39
C LYS A 216 54.81 32.27 -0.05
N PHE A 217 53.92 31.71 -0.88
CA PHE A 217 54.25 31.29 -2.24
C PHE A 217 54.05 32.40 -3.28
N TYR A 218 53.12 33.33 -3.05
CA TYR A 218 52.64 34.26 -4.08
C TYR A 218 52.61 35.73 -3.67
N ALA A 219 52.85 36.09 -2.41
CA ALA A 219 52.99 37.51 -2.06
C ALA A 219 54.20 38.10 -2.78
N LYS A 220 54.03 39.32 -3.32
CA LYS A 220 55.14 40.08 -3.88
C LYS A 220 56.17 40.28 -2.79
N LYS A 221 57.43 39.92 -3.04
CA LYS A 221 58.52 40.13 -2.08
C LYS A 221 59.15 41.48 -2.35
N CYS A 222 59.48 42.21 -1.28
CA CYS A 222 60.20 43.47 -1.39
C CYS A 222 61.53 43.23 -2.12
N ALA A 223 61.78 44.00 -3.18
CA ALA A 223 63.01 43.87 -3.96
C ALA A 223 64.27 44.07 -3.11
N ALA A 224 64.18 44.97 -2.11
CA ALA A 224 65.27 45.34 -1.22
C ALA A 224 65.47 44.34 -0.06
N CYS A 225 64.43 43.99 0.72
CA CYS A 225 64.59 43.18 1.94
C CYS A 225 64.13 41.72 1.81
N LYS A 226 63.63 41.31 0.63
CA LYS A 226 63.12 39.95 0.32
C LYS A 226 61.96 39.45 1.20
N LYS A 227 61.44 40.25 2.12
CA LYS A 227 60.25 39.93 2.94
C LYS A 227 58.95 40.06 2.11
N PRO A 228 57.87 39.33 2.47
CA PRO A 228 56.56 39.48 1.85
C PRO A 228 56.06 40.93 2.01
N ILE A 229 55.54 41.52 0.93
CA ILE A 229 54.79 42.78 0.96
C ILE A 229 53.35 42.39 1.27
N THR A 230 52.94 42.62 2.52
CA THR A 230 51.57 42.45 3.01
C THR A 230 50.73 43.67 2.73
#